data_AF-A0A7Z0RSW6-F1
#
_entry.id   AF-A0A7Z0RSW6-F1
#
_cell.length_a   1.000
_cell.length_b   1.000
_cell.length_c   1.000
_cell.angle_alpha   90.00
_cell.angle_beta   90.00
_cell.angle_gamma   90.00
#
_symmetry.space_group_name_H-M   'P 1'
#
loop_
_entity.id
_entity.type
_entity.pdbx_description
1 polymer ?
#
loop_
_entity_poly.entity_id
_entity_poly.type
_entity_poly.pdbx_seq_one_letter_code
_entity_poly.pdbx_strand_id
1 'polypeptide(L)' 'FKEIEAQSRFALLLGNEGEGVNQELLQQTTQNLIIPIYGKAESLNVAIAGSILLYQLKG' A
#
# COMPACT_ATOMS: atom_id res chain seq x y z
N PHE A 1 2.54 0.06 -7.84
CA PHE A 1 1.74 1.21 -7.36
C PHE A 1 1.71 2.37 -8.35
N LYS A 2 2.81 2.70 -9.05
CA LYS A 2 2.84 3.79 -10.06
C LYS A 2 2.04 3.54 -11.33
N GLU A 3 1.74 2.28 -11.64
CA GLU A 3 0.97 1.89 -12.83
C GLU A 3 -0.55 1.90 -12.59
N ILE A 4 -0.98 2.24 -11.37
CA ILE A 4 -2.40 2.27 -11.04
C ILE A 4 -2.92 3.67 -11.25
N GLU A 5 -3.93 3.78 -12.11
CA GLU A 5 -4.65 5.01 -12.35
C GLU A 5 -5.38 5.47 -11.09
N ALA A 6 -5.46 6.78 -10.90
CA ALA A 6 -6.16 7.38 -9.77
C ALA A 6 -7.65 7.00 -9.79
N GLN A 7 -8.22 6.73 -8.62
CA GLN A 7 -9.60 6.28 -8.47
C GLN A 7 -10.40 7.25 -7.60
N SER A 8 -11.64 7.52 -7.99
CA SER A 8 -12.55 8.40 -7.24
C SER A 8 -13.06 7.77 -5.95
N ARG A 9 -13.10 6.44 -5.87
CA ARG A 9 -13.51 5.67 -4.68
C ARG A 9 -12.67 4.42 -4.56
N PHE A 10 -12.03 4.25 -3.42
CA PHE A 10 -11.24 3.06 -3.11
C PHE A 10 -11.16 2.90 -1.58
N ALA A 11 -10.75 1.72 -1.15
CA ALA A 11 -10.34 1.45 0.22
C ALA A 11 -8.89 0.97 0.20
N LEU A 12 -8.08 1.48 1.14
CA LEU A 12 -6.72 0.99 1.34
C LEU A 12 -6.69 0.06 2.54
N LEU A 13 -6.19 -1.14 2.31
CA LEU A 13 -5.83 -2.07 3.37
C LEU A 13 -4.32 -1.96 3.61
N LEU A 14 -3.94 -1.54 4.80
CA LEU A 14 -2.54 -1.38 5.21
C LEU A 14 -2.22 -2.36 6.34
N GLY A 15 -1.06 -2.97 6.24
CA GLY A 15 -0.56 -3.95 7.19
C GLY A 15 0.41 -3.32 8.19
N ASN A 16 0.76 -4.09 9.21
CA ASN A 16 1.78 -3.68 10.18
C ASN A 16 3.17 -3.64 9.50
N GLU A 17 4.07 -2.76 9.95
CA GLU A 17 5.45 -2.65 9.45
C GLU A 17 6.26 -3.95 9.52
N GLY A 18 6.00 -4.82 10.49
CA GLY A 18 6.74 -6.09 10.64
C GLY A 18 6.10 -7.26 9.90
N GLU A 19 4.79 -7.43 10.06
CA GLU A 19 4.08 -8.63 9.58
C GLU A 19 3.36 -8.41 8.24
N GLY A 20 3.28 -7.17 7.76
CA GLY A 20 2.53 -6.82 6.57
C GLY A 20 1.03 -7.02 6.74
N VAL A 21 0.34 -7.23 5.62
CA VAL A 21 -1.11 -7.47 5.59
C VAL A 21 -1.36 -8.97 5.70
N ASN A 22 -2.41 -9.36 6.42
CA ASN A 22 -2.86 -10.75 6.48
C ASN A 22 -3.11 -11.31 5.06
N GLN A 23 -2.58 -12.49 4.76
CA GLN A 23 -2.65 -13.09 3.43
C GLN A 23 -4.08 -13.41 2.97
N GLU A 24 -4.97 -13.82 3.87
CA GLU A 24 -6.38 -14.08 3.53
C GLU A 24 -7.10 -12.79 3.11
N LEU A 25 -6.75 -11.67 3.74
CA LEU A 25 -7.29 -10.36 3.36
C LEU A 25 -6.70 -9.87 2.03
N LEU A 26 -5.40 -10.09 1.78
CA LEU A 26 -4.75 -9.73 0.51
C LEU A 26 -5.41 -10.42 -0.69
N GLN A 27 -5.84 -11.68 -0.53
CA GLN A 27 -6.54 -12.44 -1.58
C GLN A 27 -7.93 -11.88 -1.90
N GLN A 28 -8.53 -11.12 -0.99
CA GLN A 28 -9.83 -10.47 -1.20
C GLN A 28 -9.73 -9.07 -1.82
N THR A 29 -8.51 -8.53 -1.96
CA THR A 29 -8.32 -7.21 -2.56
C THR A 29 -8.41 -7.26 -4.07
N THR A 30 -8.85 -6.15 -4.67
CA THR A 30 -8.85 -6.00 -6.13
C THR A 30 -7.43 -5.89 -6.68
N GLN A 31 -6.53 -5.27 -5.93
CA GLN A 31 -5.13 -5.06 -6.32
C GLN A 31 -4.23 -5.03 -5.10
N ASN A 32 -3.04 -5.64 -5.25
CA ASN A 32 -1.97 -5.58 -4.27
C ASN A 32 -0.90 -4.60 -4.72
N LEU A 33 -0.54 -3.65 -3.85
CA LEU A 33 0.39 -2.56 -4.15
C LEU A 33 1.65 -2.68 -3.29
N ILE A 34 2.80 -2.43 -3.90
CA ILE A 34 4.10 -2.40 -3.22
C ILE A 34 4.77 -1.06 -3.50
N ILE A 35 5.23 -0.38 -2.44
CA ILE A 35 6.14 0.76 -2.54
C ILE A 35 7.57 0.19 -2.52
N PRO A 36 8.39 0.41 -3.55
CA PRO A 36 9.77 -0.06 -3.56
C PRO A 36 10.55 0.67 -2.48
N ILE A 37 11.25 -0.10 -1.65
CA ILE A 37 12.13 0.41 -0.60
C ILE A 37 13.56 0.26 -1.10
N TYR A 38 14.34 1.34 -0.98
CA TYR A 38 15.75 1.35 -1.33
C TYR A 38 16.59 1.42 -0.06
N GLY A 39 17.69 0.68 -0.02
CA GLY A 39 18.57 0.61 1.15
C GLY A 39 18.32 -0.64 1.98
N LYS A 40 18.52 -0.53 3.30
CA LYS A 40 18.52 -1.67 4.24
C LYS A 40 17.24 -1.80 5.07
N ALA A 41 16.27 -0.90 4.88
CA ALA A 41 15.01 -0.95 5.60
C ALA A 41 14.14 -2.08 5.04
N GLU A 42 13.50 -2.85 5.93
CA GLU A 42 12.59 -3.94 5.55
C GLU A 42 11.18 -3.43 5.24
N SER A 43 10.76 -2.34 5.89
CA SER A 43 9.46 -1.71 5.69
C SER A 43 9.50 -0.19 5.91
N LEU A 44 8.47 0.49 5.42
CA LEU A 44 8.18 1.88 5.76
C LEU A 44 7.22 1.93 6.94
N ASN A 45 7.27 3.01 7.72
CA ASN A 45 6.21 3.31 8.67
C ASN A 45 4.83 3.31 7.97
N VAL A 46 3.83 2.68 8.60
CA VAL A 46 2.52 2.43 8.01
C VAL A 46 1.80 3.72 7.63
N ALA A 47 1.94 4.78 8.43
CA ALA A 47 1.34 6.08 8.15
C ALA A 47 2.01 6.76 6.94
N ILE A 48 3.35 6.64 6.83
CA ILE A 48 4.08 7.15 5.67
C ILE A 48 3.69 6.39 4.40
N ALA A 49 3.66 5.06 4.43
CA ALA A 49 3.21 4.25 3.30
C ALA A 49 1.77 4.61 2.87
N GLY A 50 0.86 4.77 3.83
CA GLY A 50 -0.50 5.22 3.59
C GLY A 50 -0.57 6.60 2.92
N SER A 51 0.22 7.57 3.40
CA SER A 51 0.25 8.92 2.82
C SER A 51 0.71 8.95 1.37
N ILE A 52 1.76 8.17 1.02
CA ILE A 52 2.26 8.05 -0.35
C ILE A 52 1.19 7.47 -1.28
N LEU A 53 0.53 6.38 -0.85
CA LEU A 53 -0.51 5.73 -1.64
C LEU A 53 -1.73 6.63 -1.81
N LEU A 54 -2.19 7.31 -0.75
CA LEU A 54 -3.28 8.26 -0.85
C LEU A 54 -2.97 9.40 -1.80
N TYR A 55 -1.76 9.97 -1.74
CA TYR A 55 -1.36 11.04 -2.66
C TYR A 55 -1.32 10.59 -4.12
N GLN A 56 -0.85 9.37 -4.37
CA GLN A 56 -0.75 8.81 -5.73
C GLN A 56 -2.11 8.40 -6.32
N LEU A 57 -2.99 7.82 -5.50
CA LEU A 57 -4.21 7.17 -5.96
C LEU A 57 -5.45 8.07 -5.89
N LYS A 58 -5.36 9.19 -5.15
CA LYS A 58 -6.44 10.16 -5.08
C LYS A 58 -6.43 11.02 -6.34
N GLY A 59 -7.50 10.90 -7.12
CA GLY A 59 -7.82 11.80 -8.24
C GLY A 59 -8.44 13.10 -7.77
#